data_AF-A0A944YTN7-F1
#
_entry.id   AF-A0A944YTN7-F1
#
_cell.length_a   1.000
_cell.length_b   1.000
_cell.length_c   1.000
_cell.angle_alpha   90.00
_cell.angle_beta   90.00
_cell.angle_gamma   90.00
#
_symmetry.space_group_name_H-M   'P 1'
#
loop_
_entity.id
_entity.type
_entity.pdbx_description
1 polymer ?
#
loop_
_entity_poly.entity_id
_entity_poly.type
_entity_poly.pdbx_seq_one_letter_code
_entity_poly.pdbx_strand_id
1 'polypeptide(L)'
;GRGEDTLFGPEVHGLGRCIDIDLFIFHNCFGDFPHKPDITVQKNLDRFFYACMGWVIRNPFLNWIREKYSITFEEIDMEKRLEALVIGSRSATKYFNDKRFLKLPRAFELSYKKLDDDIIKYKELMFAWNKIKQLLV
;
A
#
# COMPACT_ATOMS: atom_id res chain seq x y z
N GLY A 1 -10.32 -4.69 -3.54
CA GLY A 1 -9.06 -5.43 -3.37
C GLY A 1 -8.10 -4.55 -2.61
N ARG A 2 -6.86 -4.97 -2.35
CA ARG A 2 -5.88 -4.08 -1.67
C ARG A 2 -4.44 -4.19 -2.16
N GLY A 3 -4.17 -4.84 -3.29
CA GLY A 3 -2.82 -4.92 -3.86
C GLY A 3 -2.86 -5.04 -5.37
N GLU A 4 -3.85 -5.76 -5.88
CA GLU A 4 -4.13 -5.90 -7.31
C GLU A 4 -4.49 -4.54 -7.94
N ASP A 5 -5.42 -3.80 -7.34
CA ASP A 5 -5.83 -2.44 -7.76
C ASP A 5 -4.68 -1.43 -7.79
N THR A 6 -3.62 -1.69 -7.02
CA THR A 6 -2.52 -0.76 -6.78
C THR A 6 -1.43 -0.78 -7.86
N LEU A 7 -1.27 -1.91 -8.57
CA LEU A 7 -0.38 -2.04 -9.72
C LEU A 7 -1.14 -2.17 -11.05
N PHE A 8 -2.30 -2.82 -11.03
CA PHE A 8 -3.12 -2.99 -12.23
C PHE A 8 -3.69 -1.66 -12.72
N GLY A 9 -4.15 -0.80 -11.81
CA GLY A 9 -4.73 0.51 -12.14
C GLY A 9 -3.83 1.38 -13.04
N PRO A 10 -2.56 1.64 -12.66
CA PRO A 10 -1.62 2.36 -13.51
C PRO A 10 -1.33 1.68 -14.86
N GLU A 11 -1.21 0.35 -14.89
CA GLU A 11 -0.87 -0.41 -16.11
C GLU A 11 -2.04 -0.47 -17.12
N VAL A 12 -3.29 -0.42 -16.65
CA VAL A 12 -4.50 -0.43 -17.51
C VAL A 12 -5.11 0.95 -17.74
N HIS A 13 -4.48 1.99 -17.19
CA HIS A 13 -4.93 3.37 -17.36
C HIS A 13 -4.98 3.74 -18.86
N GLY A 14 -6.18 4.04 -19.37
CA GLY A 14 -6.40 4.35 -20.78
C GLY A 14 -6.70 3.14 -21.69
N LEU A 15 -6.63 1.90 -21.18
CA LEU A 15 -6.95 0.67 -21.92
C LEU A 15 -8.39 0.16 -21.68
N GLY A 16 -9.10 0.70 -20.70
CA GLY A 16 -10.47 0.31 -20.36
C GLY A 16 -10.99 0.96 -19.08
N ARG A 17 -12.20 0.56 -18.64
CA ARG A 17 -12.77 0.95 -17.34
C ARG A 17 -12.75 -0.24 -16.39
N CYS A 18 -12.00 -0.14 -15.29
CA CYS A 18 -12.17 -1.05 -14.16
C CYS A 18 -13.45 -0.64 -13.42
N ILE A 19 -14.39 -1.58 -13.28
CA ILE A 19 -15.60 -1.36 -12.49
C ILE A 19 -15.24 -1.67 -11.03
N ASP A 20 -15.05 -0.63 -10.24
CA ASP A 20 -15.03 -0.79 -8.78
C ASP A 20 -16.46 -1.08 -8.33
N ILE A 21 -16.68 -2.28 -7.80
CA ILE A 21 -17.98 -2.68 -7.32
C ILE A 21 -18.12 -2.13 -5.90
N ASP A 22 -18.55 -0.86 -5.80
CA ASP A 22 -18.69 -0.07 -4.57
C ASP A 22 -19.86 -0.54 -3.67
N LEU A 23 -20.01 -1.86 -3.52
CA LEU A 23 -20.97 -2.46 -2.59
C LEU A 23 -20.32 -2.53 -1.20
N PHE A 24 -21.00 -1.98 -0.19
CA PHE A 24 -20.60 -2.04 1.23
C PHE A 24 -20.29 -3.47 1.72
N ILE A 25 -20.90 -4.48 1.09
CA ILE A 25 -20.67 -5.90 1.37
C ILE A 25 -19.25 -6.35 0.95
N PHE A 26 -18.71 -5.78 -0.15
CA PHE A 26 -17.38 -6.09 -0.69
C PHE A 26 -16.28 -5.20 -0.11
N HIS A 27 -16.64 -4.03 0.45
CA HIS A 27 -15.73 -3.08 1.10
C HIS A 27 -15.69 -3.20 2.64
N ASN A 28 -16.19 -4.32 3.16
CA ASN A 28 -16.22 -4.62 4.59
C ASN A 28 -14.80 -4.71 5.18
N CYS A 29 -14.25 -3.57 5.61
CA CYS A 29 -12.87 -3.43 6.08
C CYS A 29 -12.55 -4.32 7.29
N PHE A 30 -13.58 -4.69 8.06
CA PHE A 30 -13.45 -5.35 9.34
C PHE A 30 -14.27 -6.65 9.46
N GLY A 31 -15.05 -7.00 8.43
CA GLY A 31 -15.83 -8.23 8.40
C GLY A 31 -17.09 -8.18 9.26
N ASP A 32 -17.62 -6.99 9.56
CA ASP A 32 -18.64 -6.80 10.59
C ASP A 32 -20.03 -6.40 10.04
N PHE A 33 -20.15 -6.14 8.73
CA PHE A 33 -21.44 -5.89 8.07
C PHE A 33 -22.52 -6.94 8.43
N PRO A 34 -23.77 -6.54 8.71
CA PRO A 34 -24.31 -5.18 8.65
C PRO A 34 -24.05 -4.32 9.90
N HIS A 35 -23.36 -4.86 10.91
CA HIS A 35 -23.08 -4.14 12.14
C HIS A 35 -21.99 -3.09 11.94
N LYS A 36 -22.05 -2.04 12.76
CA LYS A 36 -21.03 -1.01 12.80
C LYS A 36 -19.70 -1.64 13.25
N PRO A 37 -18.59 -1.46 12.51
CA PRO A 37 -17.31 -1.99 12.92
C PRO A 37 -16.82 -1.28 14.19
N ASP A 38 -16.24 -2.07 15.10
CA ASP A 38 -15.60 -1.57 16.31
C ASP A 38 -14.09 -1.80 16.22
N ILE A 39 -13.34 -0.70 16.19
CA ILE A 39 -11.87 -0.74 16.06
C ILE A 39 -11.18 -1.29 17.32
N THR A 40 -11.89 -1.32 18.45
CA THR A 40 -11.36 -1.84 19.72
C THR A 40 -11.29 -3.37 19.75
N VAL A 41 -12.03 -4.04 18.87
CA VAL A 41 -11.97 -5.51 18.74
C VAL A 41 -10.61 -5.91 18.18
N GLN A 42 -9.93 -6.87 18.83
CA GLN A 42 -8.55 -7.25 18.49
C GLN A 42 -8.35 -7.61 17.01
N LYS A 43 -9.29 -8.37 16.42
CA LYS A 43 -9.29 -8.73 14.98
C LYS A 43 -9.24 -7.49 14.08
N ASN A 44 -9.94 -6.42 14.46
CA ASN A 44 -10.03 -5.18 13.68
C ASN A 44 -8.78 -4.33 13.88
N LEU A 45 -8.27 -4.28 15.10
CA LEU A 45 -6.97 -3.68 15.40
C LEU A 45 -5.83 -4.34 14.63
N ASP A 46 -5.82 -5.68 14.54
CA ASP A 46 -4.83 -6.43 13.76
C ASP A 46 -4.90 -6.06 12.28
N ARG A 47 -6.11 -6.06 11.71
CA ARG A 47 -6.32 -5.65 10.31
C ARG A 47 -5.87 -4.23 10.05
N PHE A 48 -6.16 -3.31 10.97
CA PHE A 48 -5.73 -1.92 10.87
C PHE A 48 -4.20 -1.81 10.92
N PHE A 49 -3.54 -2.48 11.86
CA PHE A 49 -2.09 -2.52 11.94
C PHE A 49 -1.44 -3.06 10.65
N TYR A 50 -1.93 -4.19 10.13
CA TYR A 50 -1.39 -4.76 8.89
C TYR A 50 -1.67 -3.90 7.66
N ALA A 51 -2.80 -3.18 7.63
CA ALA A 51 -3.06 -2.19 6.59
C ALA A 51 -2.03 -1.04 6.65
N CYS A 52 -1.78 -0.47 7.85
CA CYS A 52 -0.74 0.55 8.03
C CYS A 52 0.63 0.03 7.59
N MET A 53 1.02 -1.17 8.03
CA MET A 53 2.29 -1.80 7.67
C MET A 53 2.41 -2.00 6.15
N GLY A 54 1.36 -2.50 5.51
CA GLY A 54 1.31 -2.72 4.07
C GLY A 54 1.48 -1.42 3.28
N TRP A 55 0.80 -0.35 3.68
CA TRP A 55 0.94 0.96 3.05
C TRP A 55 2.35 1.54 3.22
N VAL A 56 2.87 1.51 4.45
CA VAL A 56 4.21 2.00 4.75
C VAL A 56 5.28 1.33 3.88
N ILE A 57 5.20 0.00 3.71
CA ILE A 57 6.21 -0.75 2.96
C ILE A 57 6.07 -0.58 1.44
N ARG A 58 4.85 -0.37 0.93
CA ARG A 58 4.61 -0.27 -0.53
C ARG A 58 4.77 1.14 -1.09
N ASN A 59 4.56 2.17 -0.26
CA ASN A 59 4.63 3.57 -0.67
C ASN A 59 5.91 3.95 -1.43
N PRO A 60 7.14 3.55 -1.01
CA PRO A 60 8.34 3.88 -1.77
C PRO A 60 8.27 3.38 -3.22
N PHE A 61 7.91 2.11 -3.41
CA PHE A 61 7.78 1.51 -4.74
C PHE A 61 6.67 2.19 -5.56
N LEU A 62 5.54 2.54 -4.93
CA LEU A 62 4.44 3.20 -5.60
C LEU A 62 4.76 4.63 -6.02
N ASN A 63 5.53 5.34 -5.21
CA ASN A 63 6.04 6.65 -5.55
C ASN A 63 6.94 6.56 -6.80
N TRP A 64 7.87 5.61 -6.81
CA TRP A 64 8.73 5.35 -7.97
C TRP A 64 7.94 4.98 -9.23
N ILE A 65 7.01 4.02 -9.16
CA ILE A 65 6.27 3.58 -10.37
C ILE A 65 5.34 4.68 -10.89
N ARG A 66 4.85 5.57 -10.02
CA ARG A 66 4.03 6.72 -10.43
C ARG A 66 4.79 7.73 -11.26
N GLU A 67 6.10 7.90 -11.06
CA GLU A 67 6.94 8.75 -11.93
C GLU A 67 6.86 8.29 -13.40
N LYS A 68 6.64 7.00 -13.64
CA LYS A 68 6.51 6.44 -14.98
C LYS A 68 5.17 6.75 -15.67
N TYR A 69 4.10 7.01 -14.89
CA TYR A 69 2.72 7.07 -15.41
C TYR A 69 1.99 8.39 -15.12
N SER A 70 2.50 9.25 -14.24
CA SER A 70 1.82 10.48 -13.81
C SER A 70 2.40 11.72 -14.49
N ILE A 71 1.54 12.65 -14.90
CA ILE A 71 1.92 13.93 -15.53
C ILE A 71 2.44 14.93 -14.47
N THR A 72 2.05 14.75 -13.21
CA THR A 72 2.45 15.59 -12.07
C THR A 72 3.01 14.74 -10.94
N PHE A 73 4.07 15.23 -10.31
CA PHE A 73 4.73 14.58 -9.18
C PHE A 73 4.81 15.56 -8.01
N GLU A 74 4.42 15.10 -6.82
CA GLU A 74 4.67 15.82 -5.57
C GLU A 74 6.08 15.47 -5.09
N GLU A 75 6.89 16.46 -4.77
CA GLU A 75 8.22 16.23 -4.21
C GLU A 75 8.13 15.45 -2.90
N ILE A 76 8.90 14.37 -2.79
CA ILE A 76 8.83 13.48 -1.64
C ILE A 76 9.85 13.92 -0.61
N ASP A 77 9.37 14.64 0.40
CA ASP A 77 10.13 14.92 1.61
C ASP A 77 10.10 13.69 2.54
N MET A 78 11.20 12.95 2.51
CA MET A 78 11.41 11.73 3.27
C MET A 78 11.51 11.96 4.77
N GLU A 79 12.18 13.02 5.17
CA GLU A 79 12.45 13.33 6.57
C GLU A 79 11.16 13.76 7.27
N LYS A 80 10.40 14.66 6.63
CA LYS A 80 9.10 15.11 7.14
C LYS A 80 8.08 13.97 7.23
N ARG A 81 8.07 13.05 6.26
CA ARG A 81 7.20 11.85 6.29
C ARG A 81 7.59 10.91 7.42
N LEU A 82 8.89 10.69 7.64
CA LEU A 82 9.37 9.88 8.76
C LEU A 82 9.00 10.52 10.11
N GLU A 83 9.19 11.82 10.26
CA GLU A 83 8.83 12.57 11.47
C GLU A 83 7.33 12.42 11.79
N ALA A 84 6.47 12.67 10.80
CA ALA A 84 5.02 12.52 10.94
C ALA A 84 4.65 11.07 11.32
N LEU A 85 5.31 10.08 10.71
CA LEU A 85 5.08 8.67 11.02
C LEU A 85 5.52 8.30 12.45
N VAL A 86 6.63 8.86 12.95
CA VAL A 86 7.07 8.66 14.34
C VAL A 86 6.04 9.21 15.32
N ILE A 87 5.55 10.43 15.08
CA ILE A 87 4.52 11.07 15.92
C ILE A 87 3.24 10.24 15.89
N GLY A 88 2.74 9.91 14.69
CA GLY A 88 1.53 9.12 14.50
C GLY A 88 1.61 7.74 15.15
N SER A 89 2.77 7.07 15.04
CA SER A 89 3.00 5.74 15.62
C SER A 89 2.96 5.75 17.14
N ARG A 90 3.51 6.79 17.78
CA ARG A 90 3.44 6.98 19.24
C ARG A 90 2.00 7.23 19.69
N SER A 91 1.27 8.08 18.98
CA SER A 91 -0.14 8.36 19.26
C SER A 91 -1.02 7.12 19.11
N ALA A 92 -0.86 6.36 18.02
CA ALA A 92 -1.57 5.10 17.79
C ALA A 92 -1.26 4.06 18.88
N THR A 93 0.00 3.94 19.28
CA THR A 93 0.41 3.05 20.38
C THR A 93 -0.32 3.39 21.67
N LYS A 94 -0.45 4.68 22.00
CA LYS A 94 -1.15 5.14 23.21
C LYS A 94 -2.66 4.90 23.12
N TYR A 95 -3.26 5.22 21.97
CA TYR A 95 -4.71 5.10 21.78
C TYR A 95 -5.19 3.64 21.79
N PHE A 96 -4.48 2.76 21.09
CA PHE A 96 -4.83 1.33 21.00
C PHE A 96 -4.18 0.45 22.08
N ASN A 97 -3.32 1.01 22.92
CA ASN A 97 -2.48 0.27 23.86
C ASN A 97 -1.68 -0.87 23.19
N ASP A 98 -1.16 -0.63 21.99
CA ASP A 98 -0.50 -1.64 21.17
C ASP A 98 0.88 -1.16 20.68
N LYS A 99 1.93 -1.77 21.22
CA LYS A 99 3.33 -1.43 20.90
C LYS A 99 3.75 -1.80 19.48
N ARG A 100 2.96 -2.59 18.74
CA ARG A 100 3.29 -2.96 17.35
C ARG A 100 3.38 -1.73 16.45
N PHE A 101 2.58 -0.70 16.69
CA PHE A 101 2.60 0.54 15.91
C PHE A 101 3.96 1.26 15.95
N LEU A 102 4.74 1.10 17.02
CA LEU A 102 6.11 1.64 17.10
C LEU A 102 7.07 1.06 16.06
N LYS A 103 6.70 -0.04 15.38
CA LYS A 103 7.50 -0.65 14.30
C LYS A 103 7.34 0.05 12.95
N LEU A 104 6.30 0.87 12.77
CA LEU A 104 5.99 1.50 11.48
C LEU A 104 7.11 2.42 10.97
N PRO A 105 7.74 3.29 11.80
CA PRO A 105 8.85 4.13 11.33
C PRO A 105 10.03 3.30 10.84
N ARG A 106 10.35 2.21 11.54
CA ARG A 106 11.43 1.31 11.11
C ARG A 106 11.09 0.60 9.80
N ALA A 107 9.85 0.16 9.63
CA ALA A 107 9.39 -0.46 8.40
C ALA A 107 9.49 0.51 7.21
N PHE A 108 9.17 1.79 7.43
CA PHE A 108 9.31 2.84 6.43
C PHE A 108 10.76 2.99 5.97
N GLU A 109 11.72 3.15 6.89
CA GLU A 109 13.13 3.25 6.53
C GLU A 109 13.63 2.02 5.76
N LEU A 110 13.27 0.82 6.23
CA LEU A 110 13.67 -0.43 5.58
C LEU A 110 13.09 -0.56 4.18
N SER A 111 11.86 -0.07 3.96
CA SER A 111 11.23 -0.11 2.65
C SER A 111 11.94 0.78 1.63
N TYR A 112 12.44 1.95 2.03
CA TYR A 112 13.26 2.79 1.16
C TYR A 112 14.64 2.18 0.90
N LYS A 113 15.27 1.55 1.91
CA LYS A 113 16.55 0.85 1.73
C LYS A 113 16.47 -0.33 0.75
N LYS A 114 15.29 -0.94 0.63
CA LYS A 114 15.04 -2.08 -0.24
C LYS A 114 14.53 -1.68 -1.64
N LEU A 115 14.21 -0.40 -1.85
CA LEU A 115 13.55 0.07 -3.07
C LEU A 115 14.28 -0.35 -4.35
N ASP A 116 15.60 -0.26 -4.40
CA ASP A 116 16.39 -0.64 -5.57
C ASP A 116 16.22 -2.12 -5.94
N ASP A 117 16.24 -3.02 -4.95
CA ASP A 117 16.02 -4.45 -5.17
C ASP A 117 14.61 -4.73 -5.70
N ASP A 118 13.60 -4.02 -5.18
CA ASP A 118 12.21 -4.17 -5.60
C ASP A 118 12.01 -3.65 -7.03
N ILE A 119 12.71 -2.58 -7.42
CA ILE A 119 12.74 -2.07 -8.80
C ILE A 119 13.34 -3.11 -9.76
N ILE A 120 14.45 -3.74 -9.39
CA ILE A 120 15.10 -4.79 -10.22
C ILE A 120 14.12 -5.94 -10.46
N LYS A 121 13.52 -6.47 -9.39
CA LYS A 121 12.54 -7.57 -9.47
C LYS A 121 11.33 -7.22 -10.33
N TYR A 122 10.83 -5.99 -10.22
CA TYR A 122 9.74 -5.52 -11.08
C TYR A 122 10.15 -5.50 -12.56
N LYS A 123 11.34 -5.00 -12.89
CA LYS A 123 11.84 -5.00 -14.28
C LYS A 123 11.97 -6.41 -14.84
N GLU A 124 12.50 -7.35 -14.06
CA GLU A 124 12.59 -8.77 -14.44
C GLU A 124 11.21 -9.38 -14.69
N LEU A 125 10.26 -9.11 -13.80
CA LEU A 125 8.87 -9.57 -13.93
C LEU A 125 8.22 -9.02 -15.21
N MET A 126 8.35 -7.72 -15.48
CA MET A 126 7.78 -7.10 -16.68
C MET A 126 8.43 -7.62 -17.96
N PHE A 127 9.73 -7.91 -17.95
CA PHE A 127 10.41 -8.54 -19.06
C PHE A 127 9.87 -9.94 -19.34
N ALA A 128 9.72 -10.78 -18.31
CA ALA A 128 9.12 -12.11 -18.43
C ALA A 128 7.67 -12.05 -18.93
N TRP A 129 6.87 -11.13 -18.39
CA TRP A 129 5.49 -10.91 -18.81
C TRP A 129 5.38 -10.53 -20.29
N ASN A 130 6.24 -9.64 -20.77
CA ASN A 130 6.25 -9.25 -22.19
C ASN A 130 6.59 -10.43 -23.11
N LYS A 131 7.52 -11.31 -22.70
CA LYS A 131 7.80 -12.54 -23.45
C LYS A 131 6.59 -13.47 -23.52
N ILE A 132 5.89 -13.67 -22.41
CA ILE A 132 4.69 -14.51 -22.38
C ILE A 132 3.61 -13.95 -23.31
N LYS A 133 3.36 -12.64 -23.27
CA LYS A 133 2.39 -12.00 -24.17
C LYS A 133 2.71 -12.23 -25.66
N GLN A 134 3.98 -12.18 -26.05
CA GLN A 134 4.40 -12.46 -27.43
C GLN A 134 4.18 -13.91 -27.87
N LEU A 135 4.09 -14.86 -26.93
CA LEU A 135 3.78 -16.27 -27.24
C LEU A 135 2.28 -16.55 -27.33
N LEU A 136 1.44 -15.63 -26.83
CA LEU A 136 -0.01 -15.75 -26.79
C LEU A 136 -0.72 -14.98 -27.94
N VAL A 137 0.04 -14.18 -28.70
CA VAL A 137 -0.39 -13.45 -29.90
C VAL A 137 0.18 -14.16 -31.12
#